data_AF-A0A1Q7LP40-F1
#
_entry.id   AF-A0A1Q7LP40-F1
#
_cell.length_a   1.000
_cell.length_b   1.000
_cell.length_c   1.000
_cell.angle_alpha   90.00
_cell.angle_beta   90.00
_cell.angle_gamma   90.00
#
_symmetry.space_group_name_H-M   'P 1'
#
loop_
_entity.id
_entity.type
_entity.pdbx_description
1 polymer ?
#
loop_
_entity_poly.entity_id
_entity_poly.type
_entity_poly.pdbx_seq_one_letter_code
_entity_poly.pdbx_strand_id
1 'polypeptide(L)'
;MFMPDPVRILKAVRRILKPGGKLSVAVWGPPEKAPFFTLSMKIIAKHVPEVKPVSPGTPGSPFEIPSQEMFGGIFTEAGFSNFNSQTTEMHAF
;
A
#
# COMPACT_ATOMS: atom_id res chain seq x y z
N MET A 1 6.98 -4.08 -0.61
CA MET A 1 7.29 -3.98 -2.05
C MET A 1 7.83 -2.58 -2.27
N PHE A 2 9.12 -2.44 -2.55
CA PHE A 2 9.78 -1.14 -2.63
C PHE A 2 9.46 -0.46 -3.96
N MET A 3 8.46 0.42 -3.96
CA MET A 3 8.16 1.33 -5.06
C MET A 3 8.51 2.75 -4.62
N PRO A 4 9.77 3.19 -4.75
CA PRO A 4 10.20 4.50 -4.21
C PRO A 4 9.47 5.70 -4.86
N ASP A 5 8.88 5.49 -6.04
CA ASP A 5 8.02 6.46 -6.71
C ASP A 5 6.88 5.71 -7.42
N PRO A 6 5.73 5.51 -6.74
CA PRO A 6 4.64 4.71 -7.27
C PRO A 6 4.01 5.37 -8.51
N VAL A 7 3.93 6.70 -8.57
CA VAL A 7 3.38 7.43 -9.72
C VAL A 7 4.23 7.21 -10.96
N ARG A 8 5.55 7.32 -10.86
CA ARG A 8 6.47 7.10 -11.99
C ARG A 8 6.40 5.67 -12.50
N ILE A 9 6.33 4.69 -11.60
CA ILE A 9 6.19 3.28 -11.98
C ILE A 9 4.87 3.06 -12.70
N LEU A 10 3.76 3.56 -12.15
CA LEU A 10 2.45 3.44 -12.78
C LEU A 10 2.39 4.12 -14.15
N LYS A 11 3.04 5.28 -14.34
CA LYS A 11 3.19 5.93 -15.66
C LYS A 11 3.93 5.04 -16.67
N ALA A 12 5.00 4.38 -16.23
CA ALA A 12 5.74 3.44 -17.07
C ALA A 12 4.91 2.21 -17.43
N VAL A 13 4.15 1.66 -16.48
CA VAL A 13 3.22 0.54 -16.70
C VAL A 13 2.13 0.95 -17.69
N ARG A 14 1.52 2.12 -17.51
CA ARG A 14 0.48 2.65 -18.41
C ARG A 14 0.97 2.74 -19.85
N ARG A 15 2.23 3.13 -20.08
CA ARG A 15 2.84 3.24 -21.42
C ARG A 15 2.95 1.88 -22.14
N ILE A 16 3.11 0.78 -21.41
CA ILE A 16 3.31 -0.55 -21.98
C ILE A 16 2.00 -1.38 -22.05
N LEU A 17 0.92 -0.91 -21.42
CA LEU A 17 -0.39 -1.53 -21.57
C LEU A 17 -0.90 -1.38 -23.00
N LYS A 18 -1.55 -2.43 -23.52
CA LYS A 18 -2.33 -2.34 -24.76
C LYS A 18 -3.42 -1.28 -24.61
N PRO A 19 -3.89 -0.64 -25.71
CA PRO A 19 -5.07 0.22 -25.67
C PRO A 19 -6.25 -0.49 -24.97
N GLY A 20 -6.84 0.16 -23.95
CA GLY A 20 -7.92 -0.42 -23.14
C GLY A 20 -7.49 -1.45 -22.09
N GLY A 21 -6.18 -1.69 -21.91
CA GLY A 21 -5.65 -2.60 -20.90
C GLY A 21 -5.97 -2.16 -19.47
N LYS A 22 -6.10 -3.14 -18.56
CA LYS A 22 -6.39 -2.93 -17.14
C LYS A 22 -5.17 -3.31 -16.29
N LEU A 23 -5.04 -2.66 -15.14
CA LEU A 23 -4.04 -2.96 -14.11
C LEU A 23 -4.75 -3.23 -12.78
N SER A 24 -4.32 -4.26 -12.07
CA SER A 24 -4.75 -4.55 -10.70
C SER A 24 -3.54 -4.61 -9.80
N VAL A 25 -3.59 -3.91 -8.68
CA VAL A 25 -2.51 -3.83 -7.69
C VAL A 25 -3.12 -4.08 -6.31
N ALA A 26 -2.42 -4.84 -5.47
CA ALA A 26 -2.77 -5.06 -4.08
C ALA A 26 -1.70 -4.44 -3.19
N VAL A 27 -2.14 -3.74 -2.15
CA VAL A 27 -1.28 -3.15 -1.10
C VAL A 27 -1.81 -3.58 0.25
N TRP A 28 -0.98 -3.51 1.29
CA TRP A 28 -1.46 -3.68 2.64
C TRP A 28 -2.41 -2.53 2.98
N GLY A 29 -3.62 -2.88 3.40
CA GLY A 29 -4.60 -1.91 3.89
C GLY A 29 -4.20 -1.33 5.25
N PRO A 30 -5.15 -0.69 5.96
CA PRO A 30 -4.89 -0.06 7.25
C PRO A 30 -4.19 -1.01 8.23
N PRO A 31 -3.14 -0.57 8.95
CA PRO A 31 -2.40 -1.41 9.89
C PRO A 31 -3.28 -2.07 10.95
N GLU A 32 -4.37 -1.41 11.35
CA GLU A 32 -5.35 -1.90 12.33
C GLU A 32 -6.02 -3.21 11.88
N LYS A 33 -6.08 -3.45 10.56
CA LYS A 33 -6.64 -4.65 9.95
C LYS A 33 -5.57 -5.68 9.52
N ALA A 34 -4.31 -5.45 9.86
CA ALA A 34 -3.19 -6.32 9.49
C ALA A 34 -2.45 -6.85 10.74
N PRO A 35 -3.12 -7.67 11.60
CA PRO A 35 -2.54 -8.16 12.85
C PRO A 35 -1.26 -8.96 12.64
N PHE A 36 -1.11 -9.60 11.47
CA PHE A 36 0.11 -10.29 11.07
C PHE A 36 1.37 -9.43 11.22
N PHE A 37 1.32 -8.15 10.85
CA PHE A 37 2.43 -7.22 11.03
C PHE A 37 2.33 -6.44 12.35
N THR A 38 1.13 -6.01 12.73
CA THR A 38 1.01 -5.04 13.84
C THR A 38 1.10 -5.68 15.21
N LEU A 39 0.74 -6.96 15.37
CA LEU A 39 0.83 -7.63 16.67
C LEU A 39 2.30 -7.83 17.09
N SER A 40 3.12 -8.40 16.21
CA SER A 40 4.54 -8.64 16.49
C SER A 40 5.28 -7.33 16.79
N MET A 41 5.04 -6.29 15.99
CA MET A 41 5.63 -4.96 16.23
C MET A 41 5.20 -4.34 17.55
N LYS A 42 3.92 -4.48 17.94
CA LYS A 42 3.44 -4.01 19.25
C LYS A 42 4.13 -4.72 20.41
N ILE A 43 4.33 -6.04 20.32
CA ILE A 43 5.02 -6.80 21.36
C ILE A 43 6.50 -6.39 21.45
N ILE A 44 7.19 -6.24 20.32
CA ILE A 44 8.59 -5.80 20.30
C ILE A 44 8.72 -4.41 20.93
N ALA A 45 7.90 -3.44 20.50
CA ALA A 45 7.94 -2.07 21.04
C ALA A 45 7.65 -2.00 22.55
N LYS A 46 6.92 -2.97 23.11
CA LYS A 46 6.68 -3.08 24.55
C LYS A 46 7.94 -3.50 25.33
N HIS A 47 8.81 -4.31 24.73
CA HIS A 47 9.98 -4.90 25.39
C HIS A 47 11.32 -4.30 24.95
N VAL A 48 11.35 -3.56 23.85
CA VAL A 48 12.52 -2.90 23.28
C VAL A 48 12.20 -1.41 23.10
N PRO A 49 12.49 -0.56 24.10
CA PRO A 49 12.09 0.86 24.11
C PRO A 49 12.61 1.69 22.94
N GLU A 50 13.70 1.27 22.30
CA GLU A 50 14.29 1.92 21.14
C GLU A 50 13.46 1.72 19.86
N VAL A 51 12.64 0.66 19.81
CA VAL A 51 11.79 0.35 18.67
C VAL A 51 10.52 1.18 18.74
N LYS A 52 10.42 2.20 17.87
CA LYS A 52 9.22 3.03 17.72
C LYS A 52 8.30 2.48 16.63
N PRO A 53 6.97 2.50 16.83
CA PRO A 53 6.03 2.21 15.75
C PRO A 53 6.26 3.13 14.56
N VAL A 54 6.28 2.56 13.36
CA VAL A 54 6.34 3.34 12.11
C VAL A 54 4.95 3.88 11.81
N SER A 55 4.83 5.19 11.62
CA SER A 55 3.57 5.83 11.26
C SER A 55 3.07 5.34 9.90
N PRO A 56 1.77 5.09 9.72
CA PRO A 56 1.20 4.79 8.41
C PRO A 56 1.51 5.92 7.42
N GLY A 57 1.73 5.58 6.14
CA GLY A 57 2.17 6.54 5.13
C GLY A 57 3.68 6.80 5.12
N THR A 58 4.47 6.17 6.00
CA THR A 58 5.93 6.29 5.95
C THR A 58 6.48 5.59 4.70
N PRO A 59 7.26 6.29 3.85
CA PRO A 59 7.87 5.69 2.66
C PRO A 59 8.72 4.46 2.98
N GLY A 60 8.60 3.41 2.16
CA GLY A 60 9.33 2.15 2.32
C GLY A 60 8.77 1.23 3.42
N SER A 61 7.76 1.67 4.17
CA SER A 61 7.08 0.81 5.14
C SER A 61 6.04 -0.09 4.47
N PRO A 62 5.66 -1.23 5.08
CA PRO A 62 4.58 -2.06 4.55
C PRO A 62 3.24 -1.32 4.42
N PHE A 63 3.02 -0.28 5.21
CA PHE A 63 1.81 0.54 5.27
C PHE A 63 2.01 1.93 4.65
N GLU A 64 2.88 2.03 3.64
CA GLU A 64 3.16 3.27 2.91
C GLU A 64 1.92 3.84 2.21
N ILE A 65 0.97 2.99 1.80
CA ILE A 65 -0.29 3.40 1.17
C ILE A 65 -1.46 2.90 2.04
N PRO A 66 -1.79 3.58 3.16
CA PRO A 66 -2.67 3.04 4.18
C PRO A 66 -4.17 3.22 3.88
N SER A 67 -4.53 4.01 2.86
CA SER A 67 -5.91 4.36 2.55
C SER A 67 -6.25 4.18 1.07
N GLN A 68 -7.52 3.90 0.80
CA GLN A 68 -8.06 3.83 -0.56
C GLN A 68 -7.99 5.18 -1.27
N GLU A 69 -8.15 6.29 -0.52
CA GLU A 69 -8.03 7.64 -1.06
C GLU A 69 -6.61 7.92 -1.59
N MET A 70 -5.58 7.63 -0.79
CA MET A 70 -4.19 7.77 -1.24
C MET A 70 -3.90 6.86 -2.43
N PHE A 71 -4.37 5.62 -2.38
CA PHE A 71 -4.21 4.65 -3.46
C PHE A 71 -4.85 5.15 -4.77
N GLY A 72 -6.07 5.68 -4.69
CA GLY A 72 -6.76 6.29 -5.83
C GLY A 72 -6.04 7.53 -6.37
N GLY A 73 -5.59 8.42 -5.49
CA GLY A 73 -4.83 9.61 -5.86
C GLY A 73 -3.58 9.29 -6.67
N ILE A 74 -2.81 8.27 -6.25
CA ILE A 74 -1.62 7.79 -6.96
C ILE A 74 -1.96 7.29 -8.38
N PHE A 75 -3.06 6.54 -8.53
CA PHE A 75 -3.51 6.05 -9.85
C PHE A 75 -4.00 7.20 -10.76
N THR A 76 -4.76 8.13 -10.20
CA THR A 76 -5.24 9.32 -10.93
C THR A 76 -4.07 10.19 -11.39
N GLU A 77 -3.09 10.45 -10.53
CA GLU A 77 -1.88 11.21 -10.88
C GLU A 77 -1.03 10.50 -11.96
N ALA A 78 -1.03 9.17 -11.96
CA ALA A 78 -0.39 8.37 -13.01
C ALA A 78 -1.15 8.34 -14.34
N GLY A 79 -2.34 8.95 -14.41
CA GLY A 79 -3.16 9.05 -15.62
C GLY A 79 -4.04 7.84 -15.90
N PHE A 80 -4.30 7.00 -14.90
CA PHE A 80 -5.34 5.97 -14.98
C PHE A 80 -6.73 6.58 -14.78
N SER A 81 -7.72 6.03 -15.47
CA SER A 81 -9.14 6.37 -15.33
C SER A 81 -9.94 5.13 -14.91
N ASN A 82 -11.19 5.32 -14.48
CA ASN A 82 -12.08 4.24 -14.02
C ASN A 82 -11.49 3.44 -12.84
N PHE A 83 -10.91 4.15 -11.88
CA PHE A 83 -10.33 3.55 -10.69
C PHE A 83 -11.42 2.97 -9.77
N ASN A 84 -11.18 1.75 -9.28
CA ASN A 84 -11.98 1.11 -8.25
C ASN A 84 -11.02 0.44 -7.26
N SER A 85 -11.30 0.60 -5.97
CA SER A 85 -10.59 -0.05 -4.89
C SER A 85 -11.55 -0.68 -3.91
N GLN A 86 -11.11 -1.78 -3.31
CA GLN A 86 -11.81 -2.42 -2.20
C GLN A 86 -10.78 -2.88 -1.18
N THR A 87 -11.17 -2.88 0.09
CA THR A 87 -10.40 -3.53 1.15
C THR A 87 -10.96 -4.93 1.32
N THR A 88 -10.08 -5.93 1.25
CA THR A 88 -10.44 -7.33 1.46
C THR A 88 -9.67 -7.86 2.66
N GLU A 89 -10.38 -8.53 3.57
CA GLU A 89 -9.75 -9.24 4.67
C GLU A 89 -9.14 -10.53 4.15
N MET A 90 -7.87 -10.75 4.49
CA MET A 90 -7.14 -11.95 4.10
C MET A 90 -6.90 -12.80 5.35
N HIS A 91 -7.57 -13.95 5.41
CA HIS A 91 -7.35 -14.94 6.45
C HIS A 91 -6.24 -15.89 5.99
N ALA A 92 -5.12 -15.91 6.70
CA ALA A 92 -4.15 -16.99 6.60
C ALA A 92 -4.53 -18.03 7.65
N PHE A 93 -4.76 -19.26 7.19
CA PHE A 93 -5.12 -20.52 7.86
C PHE A 93 -5.34 -20.50 9.38
#